data_AF-A0A353DH16-F1
#
_entry.id   AF-A0A353DH16-F1
#
_cell.length_a   1.000
_cell.length_b   1.000
_cell.length_c   1.000
_cell.angle_alpha   90.00
_cell.angle_beta   90.00
_cell.angle_gamma   90.00
#
_symmetry.space_group_name_H-M   'P 1'
#
loop_
_entity.id
_entity.type
_entity.pdbx_description
1 polymer ?
#
loop_
_entity_poly.entity_id
_entity_poly.type
_entity_poly.pdbx_seq_one_letter_code
_entity_poly.pdbx_strand_id
1 'polypeptide(L)'
;WEAAARGAEGQNFPWGDDMNAARVDMDGGFYGIASAMAFAEGASSSGCLQMLGTAWEWTSSQFLPFDGFKIDMYHYMSVLQFGDHRVTKGGSCATCSSLIRNTYRQAYYPSRTDAFTGFRTCAR
;
A
#
# COMPACT_ATOMS: atom_id res chain seq x y z
N TRP A 1 -9.50 -2.92 -0.92
CA TRP A 1 -8.10 -2.94 -0.49
C TRP A 1 -7.93 -2.33 0.90
N GLU A 2 -8.14 -1.01 1.06
CA GLU A 2 -7.85 -0.33 2.32
C GLU A 2 -8.73 -0.81 3.49
N ALA A 3 -10.01 -1.10 3.25
CA ALA A 3 -10.88 -1.70 4.26
C ALA A 3 -10.36 -3.06 4.78
N ALA A 4 -9.84 -3.91 3.88
CA ALA A 4 -9.25 -5.20 4.26
C ALA A 4 -7.96 -5.00 5.07
N ALA A 5 -7.16 -3.98 4.75
CA ALA A 5 -5.92 -3.68 5.47
C ALA A 5 -6.19 -3.09 6.86
N ARG A 6 -7.10 -2.12 6.98
CA ARG A 6 -7.36 -1.37 8.22
C ARG A 6 -8.24 -2.12 9.20
N GLY A 7 -9.15 -2.95 8.70
CA GLY A 7 -10.27 -3.46 9.49
C GLY A 7 -11.27 -2.37 9.88
N ALA A 8 -12.29 -2.77 10.64
CA ALA A 8 -13.34 -1.86 11.11
C ALA A 8 -12.80 -0.76 12.04
N GLU A 9 -11.77 -1.06 12.82
CA GLU A 9 -11.16 -0.14 13.79
C GLU A 9 -10.24 0.93 13.15
N GLY A 10 -10.01 0.86 11.83
CA GLY A 10 -9.26 1.92 11.14
C GLY A 10 -7.76 1.96 11.47
N GLN A 11 -7.14 0.81 11.76
CA GLN A 11 -5.74 0.71 12.19
C GLN A 11 -4.76 1.31 11.18
N ASN A 12 -3.64 1.84 11.68
CA ASN A 12 -2.58 2.41 10.84
C ASN A 12 -1.82 1.35 10.04
N PHE A 13 -1.61 0.16 10.62
CA PHE A 13 -1.01 -1.02 9.99
C PHE A 13 -1.97 -2.20 10.07
N PRO A 14 -1.79 -3.27 9.28
CA PRO A 14 -2.68 -4.43 9.32
C PRO A 14 -2.79 -5.07 10.71
N TRP A 15 -1.71 -5.00 11.47
CA TRP A 15 -1.54 -5.65 12.76
C TRP A 15 -1.61 -4.71 13.97
N GLY A 16 -2.03 -3.45 13.79
CA GLY A 16 -2.12 -2.47 14.88
C GLY A 16 -1.66 -1.07 14.49
N ASP A 17 -1.37 -0.25 15.48
CA ASP A 17 -0.96 1.15 15.28
C ASP A 17 0.55 1.38 15.39
N ASP A 18 1.29 0.38 15.86
CA ASP A 18 2.75 0.42 15.96
C ASP A 18 3.41 -0.38 14.83
N MET A 19 4.34 0.27 14.13
CA MET A 19 5.12 -0.37 13.09
C MET A 19 6.00 -1.47 13.69
N ASN A 20 6.02 -2.65 13.05
CA ASN A 20 6.86 -3.77 13.45
C ASN A 20 7.49 -4.43 12.22
N ALA A 21 8.79 -4.26 12.04
CA ALA A 21 9.54 -4.77 10.90
C ALA A 21 9.57 -6.31 10.83
N ALA A 22 9.33 -7.03 11.94
CA ALA A 22 9.26 -8.49 11.93
C ALA A 22 7.97 -9.03 11.28
N ARG A 23 7.00 -8.16 10.95
CA ARG A 23 5.68 -8.52 10.40
C ARG A 23 5.52 -8.21 8.92
N VAL A 24 6.58 -7.73 8.25
CA VAL A 24 6.49 -7.20 6.89
C VAL A 24 7.83 -7.28 6.15
N ASP A 25 7.77 -7.46 4.83
CA ASP A 25 8.91 -7.31 3.94
C ASP A 25 9.01 -5.86 3.44
N MET A 26 9.86 -5.07 4.09
CA MET A 26 10.11 -3.65 3.83
C MET A 26 11.58 -3.31 4.11
N ASP A 27 11.95 -2.04 3.90
CA ASP A 27 13.28 -1.49 4.21
C ASP A 27 14.45 -2.24 3.53
N GLY A 28 14.17 -2.96 2.43
CA GLY A 28 15.14 -3.78 1.71
C GLY A 28 15.51 -5.08 2.43
N GLY A 29 14.78 -5.50 3.47
CA GLY A 29 15.13 -6.65 4.30
C GLY A 29 15.11 -7.99 3.55
N PHE A 30 14.05 -8.25 2.76
CA PHE A 30 13.90 -9.50 2.02
C PHE A 30 13.83 -9.29 0.50
N TYR A 31 14.04 -8.07 0.00
CA TYR A 31 14.07 -7.76 -1.44
C TYR A 31 12.87 -8.29 -2.26
N GLY A 32 11.70 -8.48 -1.65
CA GLY A 32 10.51 -8.94 -2.36
C GLY A 32 10.47 -10.45 -2.64
N ILE A 33 11.40 -11.23 -2.08
CA ILE A 33 11.45 -12.70 -2.27
C ILE A 33 10.78 -13.48 -1.13
N ALA A 34 10.20 -12.80 -0.15
CA ALA A 34 9.44 -13.45 0.90
C ALA A 34 8.23 -14.21 0.30
N SER A 35 7.94 -15.40 0.83
CA SER A 35 6.75 -16.17 0.45
C SER A 35 5.48 -15.35 0.67
N ALA A 36 4.47 -15.53 -0.20
CA ALA A 36 3.14 -14.95 -0.02
C ALA A 36 2.47 -15.34 1.31
N MET A 37 2.95 -16.42 1.93
CA MET A 37 2.48 -16.95 3.23
C MET A 37 3.38 -16.54 4.40
N ALA A 38 4.40 -15.72 4.18
CA ALA A 38 5.27 -15.23 5.24
C ALA A 38 4.55 -14.21 6.14
N PHE A 39 5.13 -13.98 7.33
CA PHE A 39 4.68 -12.98 8.29
C PHE A 39 3.22 -13.17 8.74
N ALA A 40 2.91 -14.35 9.29
CA ALA A 40 1.56 -14.67 9.79
C ALA A 40 1.02 -13.64 10.79
N GLU A 41 1.88 -13.11 11.66
CA GLU A 41 1.51 -12.04 12.62
C GLU A 41 1.28 -10.66 11.96
N GLY A 42 1.63 -10.51 10.68
CA GLY A 42 1.35 -9.33 9.87
C GLY A 42 -0.01 -9.36 9.19
N ALA A 43 -0.83 -10.37 9.46
CA ALA A 43 -2.19 -10.44 8.94
C ALA A 43 -3.04 -9.25 9.40
N SER A 44 -3.85 -8.73 8.48
CA SER A 44 -4.96 -7.85 8.85
C SER A 44 -6.01 -8.58 9.68
N SER A 45 -6.90 -7.84 10.35
CA SER A 45 -8.10 -8.40 11.01
C SER A 45 -9.02 -9.18 10.06
N SER A 46 -8.92 -8.95 8.75
CA SER A 46 -9.62 -9.71 7.71
C SER A 46 -8.89 -11.00 7.28
N GLY A 47 -7.77 -11.34 7.93
CA GLY A 47 -6.94 -12.50 7.61
C GLY A 47 -6.04 -12.32 6.39
N CYS A 48 -6.03 -11.14 5.75
CA CYS A 48 -5.17 -10.89 4.59
C CYS A 48 -3.72 -10.68 5.02
N LEU A 49 -2.82 -11.53 4.53
CA LEU A 49 -1.37 -11.42 4.70
C LEU A 49 -0.75 -10.44 3.71
N GLN A 50 0.38 -9.85 4.12
CA GLN A 50 1.19 -8.97 3.29
C GLN A 50 0.38 -7.85 2.62
N MET A 51 -0.57 -7.28 3.36
CA MET A 51 -1.26 -6.06 2.93
C MET A 51 -0.27 -4.87 2.88
N LEU A 52 0.83 -4.92 3.63
CA LEU A 52 1.93 -3.99 3.48
C LEU A 52 3.18 -4.75 3.01
N GLY A 53 4.03 -4.08 2.24
CA GLY A 53 5.35 -4.55 1.86
C GLY A 53 5.34 -5.47 0.64
N THR A 54 6.48 -6.15 0.41
CA THR A 54 6.73 -7.06 -0.73
C THR A 54 6.60 -6.37 -2.10
N ALA A 55 5.39 -6.01 -2.53
CA ALA A 55 5.13 -5.30 -3.77
C ALA A 55 3.94 -4.35 -3.63
N TRP A 56 4.01 -3.21 -4.31
CA TRP A 56 2.87 -2.33 -4.49
C TRP A 56 1.74 -3.07 -5.20
N GLU A 57 0.54 -3.10 -4.64
CA GLU A 57 -0.60 -3.78 -5.25
C GLU A 57 -1.43 -2.82 -6.09
N TRP A 58 -1.59 -3.13 -7.38
CA TRP A 58 -2.48 -2.41 -8.28
C TRP A 58 -3.94 -2.48 -7.82
N THR A 59 -4.64 -1.35 -7.96
CA THR A 59 -6.10 -1.28 -7.80
C THR A 59 -6.74 -0.79 -9.10
N SER A 60 -8.02 -1.10 -9.31
CA SER A 60 -8.78 -0.58 -10.45
C SER A 60 -9.10 0.92 -10.32
N SER A 61 -8.91 1.52 -9.15
CA SER A 61 -9.23 2.92 -8.88
C SER A 61 -8.31 3.88 -9.61
N GLN A 62 -8.90 4.88 -10.25
CA GLN A 62 -8.17 6.04 -10.77
C GLN A 62 -7.66 6.89 -9.60
N PHE A 63 -6.48 7.50 -9.74
CA PHE A 63 -5.96 8.41 -8.73
C PHE A 63 -6.69 9.74 -8.85
N LEU A 64 -7.65 9.95 -7.94
CA LEU A 64 -8.44 11.19 -7.84
C LEU A 64 -8.37 11.75 -6.41
N PRO A 65 -8.64 13.05 -6.22
CA PRO A 65 -8.75 13.63 -4.89
C PRO A 65 -9.89 12.97 -4.12
N PHE A 66 -9.72 12.82 -2.81
CA PHE A 66 -10.85 12.52 -1.93
C PHE A 66 -11.69 13.77 -1.69
N ASP A 67 -12.94 13.58 -1.27
CA ASP A 67 -13.81 14.68 -0.87
C ASP A 67 -13.13 15.53 0.22
N GLY A 68 -13.13 16.84 0.02
CA GLY A 68 -12.47 17.77 0.92
C GLY A 68 -10.93 17.80 0.81
N PHE A 69 -10.33 17.17 -0.22
CA PHE A 69 -8.90 17.29 -0.49
C PHE A 69 -8.45 18.76 -0.52
N LYS A 70 -7.35 19.05 0.19
CA LYS A 70 -6.66 20.33 0.17
C LYS A 70 -5.21 20.07 -0.14
N ILE A 71 -4.64 20.93 -0.99
CA ILE A 71 -3.24 20.90 -1.36
C ILE A 71 -2.41 21.26 -0.11
N ASP A 72 -1.35 20.48 0.15
CA ASP A 72 -0.39 20.76 1.23
C ASP A 72 0.73 21.70 0.75
N MET A 73 1.84 21.83 1.49
CA MET A 73 2.96 22.68 1.06
C MET A 73 3.57 22.27 -0.29
N TYR A 74 3.50 21.00 -0.66
CA TYR A 74 4.05 20.53 -1.93
C TYR A 74 2.95 20.41 -2.98
N HIS A 75 2.65 21.56 -3.59
CA HIS A 75 1.50 21.73 -4.49
C HIS A 75 1.38 20.66 -5.58
N TYR A 76 2.52 20.25 -6.15
CA TYR A 76 2.56 19.37 -7.31
C TYR A 76 2.50 17.88 -6.98
N MET A 77 2.65 17.50 -5.70
CA MET A 77 2.80 16.10 -5.31
C MET A 77 1.62 15.25 -5.74
N SER A 78 0.38 15.63 -5.39
CA SER A 78 -0.81 14.86 -5.78
C SER A 78 -1.43 15.32 -7.10
N VAL A 79 -1.42 16.63 -7.37
CA VAL A 79 -2.22 17.20 -8.47
C VAL A 79 -1.75 16.77 -9.86
N LEU A 80 -0.45 16.56 -10.05
CA LEU A 80 0.08 16.10 -11.35
C LEU A 80 -0.25 14.65 -11.66
N GLN A 81 -0.68 13.88 -10.66
CA GLN A 81 -0.99 12.47 -10.80
C GLN A 81 -2.48 12.21 -11.04
N PHE A 82 -3.34 13.22 -10.86
CA PHE A 82 -4.79 13.03 -10.96
C PHE A 82 -5.24 12.71 -12.38
N GLY A 83 -6.19 11.77 -12.50
CA GLY A 83 -6.77 11.36 -13.78
C GLY A 83 -5.95 10.28 -14.48
N ASP A 84 -4.71 10.56 -14.87
CA ASP A 84 -3.99 9.63 -15.76
C ASP A 84 -3.39 8.41 -15.05
N HIS A 85 -3.25 8.47 -13.72
CA HIS A 85 -2.63 7.41 -12.92
C HIS A 85 -3.66 6.50 -12.27
N ARG A 86 -3.25 5.25 -12.02
CA ARG A 86 -4.01 4.30 -11.18
C ARG A 86 -3.40 4.24 -9.80
N VAL A 87 -4.25 4.01 -8.80
CA VAL A 87 -3.82 3.89 -7.41
C VAL A 87 -3.13 2.54 -7.20
N THR A 88 -1.92 2.57 -6.63
CA THR A 88 -1.26 1.42 -6.02
C THR A 88 -1.23 1.58 -4.49
N LYS A 89 -1.27 0.45 -3.78
CA LYS A 89 -1.39 0.38 -2.32
C LYS A 89 -0.34 -0.57 -1.72
N GLY A 90 -0.10 -0.46 -0.42
CA GLY A 90 0.69 -1.44 0.34
C GLY A 90 2.17 -1.14 0.54
N GLY A 91 2.80 -0.35 -0.32
CA GLY A 91 4.26 -0.29 -0.33
C GLY A 91 4.86 -1.53 -0.97
N SER A 92 6.18 -1.56 -1.08
CA SER A 92 6.96 -2.70 -1.56
C SER A 92 8.10 -3.02 -0.60
N CYS A 93 8.87 -4.07 -0.91
CA CYS A 93 10.09 -4.42 -0.18
C CYS A 93 11.09 -3.26 -0.08
N ALA A 94 11.10 -2.33 -1.03
CA ALA A 94 11.98 -1.16 -1.05
C ALA A 94 11.38 0.08 -0.35
N THR A 95 10.14 0.00 0.12
CA THR A 95 9.47 1.14 0.78
C THR A 95 9.97 1.27 2.21
N CYS A 96 10.25 2.52 2.62
CA CYS A 96 10.65 2.79 4.00
C CYS A 96 9.46 2.65 4.95
N SER A 97 9.64 1.91 6.03
CA SER A 97 8.60 1.67 7.05
C SER A 97 8.14 2.97 7.75
N SER A 98 8.97 4.02 7.78
CA SER A 98 8.58 5.33 8.33
C SER A 98 7.63 6.14 7.46
N LEU A 99 7.48 5.80 6.18
CA LEU A 99 6.64 6.51 5.22
C LEU A 99 5.21 5.94 5.15
N ILE A 100 5.10 4.63 5.31
CA ILE A 100 3.93 3.87 4.91
C ILE A 100 2.88 3.79 6.02
N ARG A 101 1.62 3.71 5.60
CA ARG A 101 0.44 3.43 6.43
C ARG A 101 -0.63 2.80 5.54
N ASN A 102 -1.62 2.13 6.11
CA ASN A 102 -2.72 1.51 5.35
C ASN A 102 -3.45 2.48 4.40
N THR A 103 -3.50 3.75 4.78
CA THR A 103 -4.11 4.86 4.05
C THR A 103 -3.21 5.47 2.96
N TYR A 104 -1.93 5.10 2.90
CA TYR A 104 -0.99 5.64 1.92
C TYR A 104 -1.41 5.25 0.51
N ARG A 105 -1.35 6.20 -0.43
CA ARG A 105 -1.69 5.99 -1.84
C ARG A 105 -0.48 6.38 -2.66
N GLN A 106 -0.05 5.48 -3.53
CA GLN A 106 0.87 5.80 -4.60
C GLN A 106 0.10 5.82 -5.92
N ALA A 107 0.58 6.58 -6.89
CA ALA A 107 0.01 6.58 -8.23
C ALA A 107 1.10 6.34 -9.27
N TYR A 108 0.77 5.49 -10.24
CA TYR A 108 1.62 5.21 -11.38
C TYR A 108 0.78 5.24 -12.66
N TYR A 109 1.40 5.61 -13.78
CA TYR A 109 0.80 5.37 -15.08
C TYR A 109 0.53 3.87 -15.24
N PRO A 110 -0.63 3.46 -15.81
CA PRO A 110 -1.00 2.05 -15.95
C PRO A 110 0.02 1.20 -16.71
N SER A 111 0.83 1.82 -17.57
CA SER A 111 1.85 1.18 -18.40
C SER A 111 3.20 1.00 -17.72
N ARG A 112 3.39 1.46 -16.47
CA ARG A 112 4.67 1.36 -15.76
C ARG A 112 4.94 -0.08 -15.33
N THR A 113 6.16 -0.54 -15.59
CA THR A 113 6.64 -1.90 -15.26
C THR A 113 8.00 -1.92 -14.57
N ASP A 114 8.52 -0.74 -14.23
CA ASP A 114 9.84 -0.50 -13.62
C ASP A 114 9.78 -0.43 -12.08
N ALA A 115 8.59 -0.33 -11.49
CA ALA A 115 8.38 -0.34 -10.05
C ALA A 115 8.09 -1.76 -9.54
N PHE A 116 8.45 -2.02 -8.26
CA PHE A 116 8.08 -3.23 -7.53
C PHE A 116 6.57 -3.33 -7.34
N THR A 117 5.87 -3.76 -8.37
CA THR A 117 4.41 -3.79 -8.44
C THR A 117 3.92 -5.22 -8.69
N GLY A 118 2.78 -5.53 -8.10
CA GLY A 118 2.05 -6.78 -8.24
C GLY A 118 0.56 -6.51 -8.13
N PHE A 119 -0.22 -7.54 -7.83
CA PHE A 119 -1.65 -7.39 -7.65
C PHE A 119 -2.20 -8.45 -6.70
N ARG A 120 -3.40 -8.17 -6.20
CA ARG A 120 -4.23 -9.11 -5.47
C ARG A 120 -5.61 -9.13 -6.11
N THR A 121 -6.16 -10.32 -6.26
CA THR A 121 -7.51 -10.49 -6.79
C THR A 121 -8.55 -10.31 -5.69
N CYS A 122 -9.73 -9.85 -6.07
CA CYS A 122 -10.91 -9.85 -5.20
C CYS A 122 -12.11 -10.32 -6.01
N ALA A 123 -13.07 -10.96 -5.34
CA ALA A 123 -14.37 -11.22 -5.94
C ALA A 123 -15.09 -9.90 -6.18
N ARG A 124 -15.97 -9.89 -7.21
CA ARG A 124 -16.75 -8.72 -7.61
C ARG A 124 -18.08 -8.67 -6.87
#